data_AF-A0A3P2EI80-F1
#
_entry.id   AF-A0A3P2EI80-F1
#
_cell.length_a   1.000
_cell.length_b   1.000
_cell.length_c   1.000
_cell.angle_alpha   90.00
_cell.angle_beta   90.00
_cell.angle_gamma   90.00
#
_symmetry.space_group_name_H-M   'P 1'
#
loop_
_entity.id
_entity.type
_entity.pdbx_description
1 polymer ?
#
loop_
_entity_poly.entity_id
_entity_poly.type
_entity_poly.pdbx_seq_one_letter_code
_entity_poly.pdbx_strand_id
1 'polypeptide(L)'
;MYLKVRPYLVSFNQKDDNPEGYRWIVSTGLAKALLANNLDKLNALVAQKRYFQSSVDPEEALATTMQMLKEKALLDIDQETMLMMGINEAMLNVKNHAYETPELQIITEMMGGKRWWQCSWFDPKGDRVVFIICDLGMGIATSYTNENWIAQHSLYSNRTVVEALTSGNSRYRKPGRGNGSEDIKRPVAMAKTRHEN
;
A
#
# COMPACT_ATOMS: atom_id res chain seq x y z
N MET A 1 -19.05 -6.23 7.56
CA MET A 1 -18.12 -5.66 8.56
C MET A 1 -18.48 -4.20 8.74
N TYR A 2 -18.90 -3.77 9.93
CA TYR A 2 -19.21 -2.36 10.20
C TYR A 2 -18.15 -1.81 11.16
N LEU A 3 -17.29 -0.92 10.65
CA LEU A 3 -16.33 -0.16 11.45
C LEU A 3 -16.91 1.24 11.60
N LYS A 4 -17.18 1.69 12.83
CA LYS A 4 -17.63 3.06 13.06
C LYS A 4 -16.41 3.92 13.30
N VAL A 5 -16.01 4.65 12.26
CA VAL A 5 -14.92 5.63 12.33
C VAL A 5 -15.56 6.98 12.61
N ARG A 6 -15.26 7.56 13.78
CA ARG A 6 -15.50 8.97 14.07
C ARG A 6 -14.16 9.71 14.06
N PRO A 7 -14.15 11.05 13.90
CA PRO A 7 -12.93 11.81 14.13
C PRO A 7 -12.35 11.41 15.49
N TYR A 8 -11.11 10.90 15.49
CA TYR A 8 -10.34 10.51 16.68
C TYR A 8 -10.84 9.30 17.48
N LEU A 9 -11.84 8.55 17.01
CA LEU A 9 -12.32 7.35 17.71
C LEU A 9 -12.62 6.20 16.74
N VAL A 10 -11.89 5.10 16.89
CA VAL A 10 -12.21 3.81 16.28
C VAL A 10 -12.89 2.96 17.34
N SER A 11 -14.18 2.66 17.14
CA SER A 11 -14.91 1.70 17.98
C SER A 11 -15.18 0.42 17.20
N PHE A 12 -14.83 -0.71 17.79
CA PHE A 12 -15.14 -2.03 17.25
C PHE A 12 -16.48 -2.51 17.82
N ASN A 13 -17.26 -3.21 16.99
CA ASN A 13 -18.44 -3.91 17.49
C ASN A 13 -18.02 -4.95 18.54
N GLN A 14 -18.86 -5.17 19.54
CA GLN A 14 -18.61 -6.23 20.50
C GLN A 14 -18.74 -7.59 19.81
N LYS A 15 -18.05 -8.60 20.36
CA LYS A 15 -18.06 -9.97 19.84
C LYS A 15 -19.49 -10.50 19.71
N ASP A 16 -20.38 -10.10 20.63
CA ASP A 16 -21.75 -10.59 20.70
C ASP A 16 -22.65 -9.96 19.62
N ASP A 17 -22.33 -8.77 19.12
CA ASP A 17 -23.10 -8.07 18.07
C ASP A 17 -22.72 -8.51 16.65
N ASN A 18 -21.44 -8.84 16.43
CA ASN A 18 -20.93 -9.31 15.13
C ASN A 18 -19.72 -10.24 15.31
N PRO A 19 -19.96 -11.53 15.63
CA PRO A 19 -18.89 -12.47 15.96
C PRO A 19 -17.94 -12.71 14.79
N GLU A 20 -18.45 -12.73 13.55
CA GLU A 20 -17.62 -12.93 12.36
C GLU A 20 -16.73 -11.71 12.07
N GLY A 21 -17.29 -10.50 12.12
CA GLY A 21 -16.53 -9.26 11.95
C GLY A 21 -15.48 -9.08 13.04
N TYR A 22 -15.86 -9.34 14.29
CA TYR A 22 -14.93 -9.32 15.42
C TYR A 22 -13.77 -10.31 15.21
N ARG A 23 -14.08 -11.54 14.77
CA ARG A 23 -13.06 -12.55 14.45
C ARG A 23 -12.07 -12.03 13.42
N TRP A 24 -12.53 -11.46 12.32
CA TRP A 24 -11.64 -10.94 11.27
C TRP A 24 -10.79 -9.76 11.76
N ILE A 25 -11.36 -8.85 12.54
CA ILE A 25 -10.63 -7.70 13.10
C ILE A 25 -9.49 -8.16 14.02
N VAL A 26 -9.73 -9.19 14.84
CA VAL A 26 -8.74 -9.73 15.78
C VAL A 26 -7.73 -10.63 15.08
N SER A 27 -8.18 -11.57 14.24
CA SER A 27 -7.31 -12.58 13.61
C SER A 27 -6.31 -11.98 12.64
N THR A 28 -6.71 -10.93 11.91
CA THR A 28 -5.83 -10.23 10.97
C THR A 28 -4.91 -9.22 11.66
N GLY A 29 -5.14 -8.92 12.94
CA GLY A 29 -4.43 -7.87 13.67
C GLY A 29 -4.85 -6.45 13.30
N LEU A 30 -5.94 -6.28 12.54
CA LEU A 30 -6.44 -4.98 12.10
C LEU A 30 -6.74 -4.04 13.28
N ALA A 31 -7.32 -4.54 14.38
CA ALA A 31 -7.56 -3.71 15.56
C ALA A 31 -6.26 -3.11 16.11
N LYS A 32 -5.19 -3.91 16.17
CA LYS A 32 -3.90 -3.46 16.66
C LYS A 32 -3.30 -2.38 15.77
N ALA A 33 -3.45 -2.54 14.45
CA ALA A 33 -2.97 -1.55 13.48
C ALA A 33 -3.75 -0.23 13.58
N LEU A 34 -5.08 -0.27 13.69
CA LEU A 34 -5.92 0.92 13.84
C LEU A 34 -5.66 1.68 15.15
N LEU A 35 -5.22 0.99 16.20
CA LEU A 35 -4.88 1.58 17.49
C LEU A 35 -3.39 1.99 17.62
N ALA A 36 -2.59 1.79 16.57
CA ALA A 36 -1.18 2.19 16.52
C ALA A 36 -1.05 3.70 16.28
N ASN A 37 -1.24 4.47 17.35
CA ASN A 37 -1.31 5.92 17.33
C ASN A 37 0.03 6.65 17.60
N ASN A 38 1.16 5.93 17.58
CA ASN A 38 2.50 6.50 17.71
C ASN A 38 3.53 5.65 16.95
N LEU A 39 4.73 6.19 16.76
CA LEU A 39 5.79 5.53 15.99
C LEU A 39 6.22 4.19 16.59
N ASP A 40 6.34 4.09 17.90
CA ASP A 40 6.73 2.83 18.57
C ASP A 40 5.75 1.70 18.29
N LYS A 41 4.44 1.99 18.35
CA LYS A 41 3.40 1.02 18.03
C LYS A 41 3.42 0.63 16.55
N LEU A 42 3.70 1.57 15.65
CA LEU A 42 3.86 1.28 14.21
C LEU A 42 5.07 0.38 13.96
N ASN A 43 6.22 0.71 14.55
CA ASN A 43 7.44 -0.10 14.46
C ASN A 43 7.23 -1.50 15.05
N ALA A 44 6.45 -1.63 16.13
CA ALA A 44 6.10 -2.92 16.70
C ALA A 44 5.26 -3.79 15.75
N LEU A 45 4.47 -3.22 14.83
CA LEU A 45 3.76 -4.00 13.81
C LEU A 45 4.74 -4.64 12.82
N VAL A 46 5.76 -3.89 12.39
CA VAL A 46 6.82 -4.33 11.47
C VAL A 46 7.66 -5.42 12.13
N ALA A 47 8.17 -5.16 13.35
CA ALA A 47 8.99 -6.11 14.10
C ALA A 47 8.25 -7.44 14.38
N GLN A 48 6.93 -7.39 14.54
CA GLN A 48 6.09 -8.56 14.75
C GLN A 48 5.60 -9.21 13.45
N LYS A 49 6.07 -8.74 12.28
CA LYS A 49 5.71 -9.26 10.96
C LYS A 49 4.19 -9.35 10.77
N ARG A 50 3.45 -8.36 11.28
CA ARG A 50 2.00 -8.27 11.14
C ARG A 50 1.64 -7.96 9.68
N TYR A 51 0.45 -8.36 9.25
CA TYR A 51 -0.03 -8.07 7.89
C TYR A 51 -0.09 -6.56 7.64
N PHE A 52 -0.61 -5.81 8.62
CA PHE A 52 -0.72 -4.35 8.54
C PHE A 52 0.54 -3.68 9.08
N GLN A 53 1.18 -2.86 8.26
CA GLN A 53 2.42 -2.14 8.58
C GLN A 53 2.39 -0.71 8.03
N SER A 54 3.36 0.10 8.43
CA SER A 54 3.54 1.47 7.94
C SER A 54 5.02 1.81 7.89
N SER A 55 5.43 2.63 6.93
CA SER A 55 6.79 3.14 6.83
C SER A 55 6.82 4.51 6.14
N VAL A 56 7.99 5.15 6.21
CA VAL A 56 8.41 6.32 5.42
C VAL A 56 9.65 6.00 4.57
N ASP A 57 10.27 4.84 4.78
CA ASP A 57 11.48 4.38 4.12
C ASP A 57 11.22 3.12 3.26
N PRO A 58 11.30 3.25 1.92
CA PRO A 58 11.06 2.13 1.01
C PRO A 58 12.07 0.99 1.17
N GLU A 59 13.33 1.29 1.49
CA GLU A 59 14.38 0.27 1.57
C GLU A 59 14.12 -0.68 2.75
N GLU A 60 13.91 -0.11 3.94
CA GLU A 60 13.59 -0.86 5.15
C GLU A 60 12.25 -1.62 5.01
N ALA A 61 11.24 -0.96 4.45
CA ALA A 61 9.93 -1.56 4.27
C ALA A 61 9.95 -2.70 3.26
N LEU A 62 10.69 -2.56 2.15
CA LEU A 62 10.83 -3.61 1.14
C LEU A 62 11.48 -4.85 1.76
N ALA A 63 12.59 -4.67 2.48
CA ALA A 63 13.30 -5.78 3.11
C ALA A 63 12.41 -6.55 4.11
N THR A 64 11.74 -5.83 5.00
CA THR A 64 10.87 -6.44 6.03
C THR A 64 9.62 -7.07 5.43
N THR A 65 9.03 -6.46 4.40
CA THR A 65 7.87 -7.00 3.67
C THR A 65 8.23 -8.28 2.92
N MET A 66 9.33 -8.27 2.18
CA MET A 66 9.80 -9.45 1.44
C MET A 66 10.16 -10.58 2.38
N GLN A 67 10.81 -10.29 3.51
CA GLN A 67 11.10 -11.31 4.53
C GLN A 67 9.80 -11.95 5.06
N MET A 68 8.79 -11.15 5.41
CA MET A 68 7.50 -11.64 5.90
C MET A 68 6.78 -12.52 4.87
N LEU A 69 6.79 -12.12 3.59
CA LEU A 69 6.13 -12.88 2.52
C LEU A 69 6.85 -14.19 2.21
N LYS A 70 8.19 -14.19 2.13
CA LYS A 70 9.01 -15.37 1.85
C LYS A 70 8.96 -16.43 2.94
N GLU A 71 8.61 -16.07 4.17
CA GLU A 71 8.38 -17.06 5.25
C GLU A 71 7.14 -17.93 5.01
N LYS A 72 6.24 -17.51 4.11
CA LYS A 72 4.96 -18.17 3.84
C LYS A 72 4.79 -18.60 2.39
N ALA A 73 5.30 -17.83 1.44
CA ALA A 73 5.22 -18.09 0.02
C ALA A 73 6.47 -18.83 -0.48
N LEU A 74 6.27 -19.85 -1.31
CA LEU A 74 7.35 -20.54 -2.01
C LEU A 74 7.53 -19.89 -3.39
N LEU A 75 8.36 -18.84 -3.45
CA LEU A 75 8.67 -18.09 -4.67
C LEU A 75 9.96 -18.62 -5.30
N ASP A 76 9.99 -18.76 -6.62
CA ASP A 76 11.25 -18.87 -7.36
C ASP A 76 11.95 -17.52 -7.47
N ILE A 77 13.17 -17.51 -8.01
CA ILE A 77 14.02 -16.32 -8.07
C ILE A 77 13.43 -15.22 -8.98
N ASP A 78 12.74 -15.60 -10.04
CA ASP A 78 12.14 -14.66 -10.99
C ASP A 78 10.88 -14.05 -10.38
N GLN A 79 10.04 -14.87 -9.75
CA GLN A 79 8.86 -14.45 -8.99
C GLN A 79 9.24 -13.49 -7.85
N GLU A 80 10.29 -13.83 -7.09
CA GLU A 80 10.81 -12.99 -6.01
C GLU A 80 11.29 -11.64 -6.56
N THR A 81 12.07 -11.65 -7.63
CA THR A 81 12.61 -10.45 -8.25
C THR A 81 11.49 -9.54 -8.76
N MET A 82 10.52 -10.11 -9.46
CA MET A 82 9.36 -9.35 -9.96
C MET A 82 8.56 -8.75 -8.81
N LEU A 83 8.22 -9.54 -7.79
CA LEU A 83 7.47 -9.06 -6.62
C LEU A 83 8.22 -7.93 -5.92
N MET A 84 9.52 -8.06 -5.73
CA MET A 84 10.38 -7.04 -5.12
C MET A 84 10.35 -5.74 -5.94
N MET A 85 10.47 -5.83 -7.28
CA MET A 85 10.39 -4.67 -8.16
C MET A 85 9.05 -3.96 -8.04
N GLY A 86 7.93 -4.70 -8.08
CA GLY A 86 6.60 -4.12 -8.00
C GLY A 86 6.30 -3.46 -6.66
N ILE A 87 6.69 -4.09 -5.54
CA ILE A 87 6.54 -3.51 -4.21
C ILE A 87 7.40 -2.24 -4.07
N ASN A 88 8.66 -2.31 -4.49
CA ASN A 88 9.59 -1.18 -4.41
C ASN A 88 9.07 0.02 -5.21
N GLU A 89 8.60 -0.20 -6.43
CA GLU A 89 8.10 0.88 -7.28
C GLU A 89 6.81 1.49 -6.71
N ALA A 90 5.94 0.69 -6.11
CA ALA A 90 4.76 1.20 -5.41
C ALA A 90 5.15 2.10 -4.22
N MET A 91 6.14 1.70 -3.42
CA MET A 91 6.66 2.51 -2.30
C MET A 91 7.36 3.79 -2.80
N LEU A 92 8.14 3.70 -3.88
CA LEU A 92 8.80 4.85 -4.49
C LEU A 92 7.78 5.84 -5.08
N ASN A 93 6.65 5.36 -5.61
CA ASN A 93 5.58 6.24 -6.07
C ASN A 93 5.01 7.08 -4.92
N VAL A 94 4.78 6.50 -3.74
CA VAL A 94 4.38 7.28 -2.56
C VAL A 94 5.47 8.30 -2.19
N LYS A 95 6.71 7.84 -2.02
CA LYS A 95 7.83 8.69 -1.58
C LYS A 95 8.09 9.87 -2.52
N ASN A 96 7.93 9.67 -3.82
CA ASN A 96 8.28 10.68 -4.82
C ASN A 96 7.10 11.53 -5.31
N HIS A 97 5.85 11.06 -5.16
CA HIS A 97 4.71 11.67 -5.85
C HIS A 97 3.46 11.91 -4.99
N ALA A 98 3.27 11.20 -3.86
CA ALA A 98 2.03 11.33 -3.10
C ALA A 98 1.90 12.67 -2.35
N TYR A 99 3.01 13.27 -1.93
CA TYR A 99 3.02 14.41 -1.00
C TYR A 99 3.81 15.62 -1.53
N GLU A 100 3.71 15.91 -2.83
CA GLU A 100 4.47 16.99 -3.48
C GLU A 100 3.84 18.38 -3.34
N THR A 101 2.63 18.50 -2.76
CA THR A 101 1.95 19.80 -2.64
C THR A 101 2.24 20.49 -1.29
N PRO A 102 2.36 21.83 -1.26
CA PRO A 102 2.64 22.57 -0.02
C PRO A 102 1.61 22.35 1.09
N GLU A 103 0.34 22.12 0.74
CA GLU A 103 -0.75 21.89 1.69
C GLU A 103 -0.54 20.60 2.51
N LEU A 104 0.23 19.65 1.97
CA LEU A 104 0.55 18.38 2.62
C LEU A 104 1.81 18.45 3.49
N GLN A 105 2.50 19.60 3.55
CA GLN A 105 3.74 19.72 4.32
C GLN A 105 3.51 19.46 5.82
N ILE A 106 2.50 20.10 6.41
CA ILE A 106 2.20 19.96 7.84
C ILE A 106 1.88 18.50 8.19
N ILE A 107 1.02 17.83 7.40
CA ILE A 107 0.67 16.43 7.67
C ILE A 107 1.88 15.50 7.48
N THR A 108 2.73 15.78 6.49
CA THR A 108 3.97 15.02 6.25
C THR A 108 4.91 15.11 7.45
N GLU A 109 5.11 16.31 8.00
CA GLU A 109 5.93 16.51 9.20
C GLU A 109 5.32 15.81 10.43
N MET A 110 4.01 15.94 10.65
CA MET A 110 3.30 15.27 11.74
C MET A 110 3.37 13.74 11.67
N MET A 111 3.44 13.17 10.46
CA MET A 111 3.59 11.73 10.25
C MET A 111 5.04 11.25 10.27
N GLY A 112 6.01 12.15 10.46
CA GLY A 112 7.45 11.83 10.43
C GLY A 112 7.97 11.51 9.03
N GLY A 113 7.31 12.02 7.98
CA GLY A 113 7.69 11.84 6.58
C GLY A 113 6.51 11.47 5.68
N LYS A 114 6.82 11.18 4.42
CA LYS A 114 5.87 10.77 3.37
C LYS A 114 5.38 9.33 3.60
N ARG A 115 4.55 9.17 4.63
CA ARG A 115 4.14 7.89 5.20
C ARG A 115 3.12 7.17 4.32
N TRP A 116 3.19 5.84 4.29
CA TRP A 116 2.11 4.98 3.80
C TRP A 116 1.73 3.94 4.85
N TRP A 117 0.61 3.29 4.58
CA TRP A 117 0.16 2.08 5.24
C TRP A 117 0.08 0.97 4.21
N GLN A 118 0.38 -0.25 4.65
CA GLN A 118 0.34 -1.41 3.79
C GLN A 118 -0.32 -2.59 4.49
N CYS A 119 -0.88 -3.49 3.68
CA CYS A 119 -1.33 -4.80 4.10
C CYS A 119 -0.77 -5.85 3.15
N SER A 120 -0.05 -6.84 3.68
CA SER A 120 0.48 -7.93 2.87
C SER A 120 0.32 -9.30 3.51
N TRP A 121 0.03 -10.30 2.68
CA TRP A 121 -0.04 -11.70 3.10
C TRP A 121 0.10 -12.64 1.90
N PHE A 122 0.41 -13.91 2.18
CA PHE A 122 0.27 -15.01 1.23
C PHE A 122 -1.05 -15.73 1.46
N ASP A 123 -1.85 -15.88 0.41
CA ASP A 123 -3.10 -16.63 0.38
C ASP A 123 -2.81 -18.04 -0.19
N PRO A 124 -2.64 -19.07 0.67
CA PRO A 124 -2.29 -20.41 0.21
C PRO A 124 -3.42 -21.09 -0.57
N LYS A 125 -4.67 -20.65 -0.42
CA LYS A 125 -5.80 -21.24 -1.15
C LYS A 125 -5.82 -20.78 -2.61
N GLY A 126 -5.44 -19.52 -2.83
CA GLY A 126 -5.34 -18.94 -4.17
C GLY A 126 -3.93 -18.96 -4.75
N ASP A 127 -2.96 -19.56 -4.05
CA ASP A 127 -1.53 -19.55 -4.37
C ASP A 127 -1.02 -18.17 -4.82
N ARG A 128 -1.37 -17.14 -4.05
CA ARG A 128 -1.11 -15.74 -4.44
C ARG A 128 -0.57 -14.91 -3.29
N VAL A 129 0.35 -14.01 -3.63
CA VAL A 129 0.77 -12.93 -2.74
C VAL A 129 -0.17 -11.75 -2.94
N VAL A 130 -0.63 -11.16 -1.84
CA VAL A 130 -1.39 -9.92 -1.86
C VAL A 130 -0.56 -8.84 -1.18
N PHE A 131 -0.43 -7.70 -1.86
CA PHE A 131 0.20 -6.49 -1.35
C PHE A 131 -0.71 -5.30 -1.67
N ILE A 132 -1.10 -4.58 -0.63
CA ILE A 132 -1.94 -3.38 -0.70
C ILE A 132 -1.14 -2.25 -0.07
N ILE A 133 -1.09 -1.10 -0.74
CA ILE A 133 -0.48 0.13 -0.23
C ILE A 133 -1.48 1.27 -0.33
N CYS A 134 -1.52 2.13 0.69
CA CYS A 134 -2.37 3.30 0.76
C CYS A 134 -1.61 4.47 1.40
N ASP A 135 -1.84 5.68 0.91
CA ASP A 135 -1.28 6.92 1.42
C ASP A 135 -2.38 7.98 1.62
N LEU A 136 -2.07 9.06 2.33
CA LEU A 136 -2.93 10.23 2.53
C LEU A 136 -2.52 11.39 1.62
N GLY A 137 -1.87 11.08 0.51
CA GLY A 137 -1.38 12.07 -0.44
C GLY A 137 -2.48 12.64 -1.33
N MET A 138 -2.04 13.35 -2.36
CA MET A 138 -2.91 14.01 -3.33
C MET A 138 -3.68 13.05 -4.26
N GLY A 139 -3.34 11.76 -4.26
CA GLY A 139 -3.94 10.75 -5.15
C GLY A 139 -3.36 10.76 -6.57
N ILE A 140 -3.56 9.64 -7.29
CA ILE A 140 -2.97 9.40 -8.62
C ILE A 140 -3.46 10.42 -9.66
N ALA A 141 -4.74 10.74 -9.66
CA ALA A 141 -5.30 11.62 -10.68
C ALA A 141 -4.74 13.04 -10.56
N THR A 142 -4.70 13.60 -9.36
CA THR A 142 -4.16 14.94 -9.10
C THR A 142 -2.65 15.00 -9.33
N SER A 143 -1.88 13.96 -8.91
CA SER A 143 -0.44 13.91 -9.20
C SER A 143 -0.16 13.79 -10.71
N TYR A 144 -1.02 13.07 -11.43
CA TYR A 144 -0.94 12.93 -12.88
C TYR A 144 -1.36 14.19 -13.65
N THR A 145 -2.39 14.94 -13.22
CA THR A 145 -2.87 16.14 -13.93
C THR A 145 -2.21 17.44 -13.46
N ASN A 146 -1.59 17.49 -12.28
CA ASN A 146 -1.02 18.71 -11.66
C ASN A 146 -2.04 19.87 -11.64
N GLU A 147 -3.32 19.51 -11.51
CA GLU A 147 -4.38 20.47 -11.28
C GLU A 147 -4.47 20.75 -9.77
N ASN A 148 -4.81 21.97 -9.40
CA ASN A 148 -4.88 22.39 -7.99
C ASN A 148 -5.83 21.48 -7.19
N TRP A 149 -5.30 20.94 -6.08
CA TRP A 149 -5.95 20.00 -5.15
C TRP A 149 -7.33 20.47 -4.64
N ILE A 150 -7.56 21.79 -4.65
CA ILE A 150 -8.79 22.42 -4.13
C ILE A 150 -9.97 22.33 -5.13
N ALA A 151 -9.74 22.05 -6.41
CA ALA A 151 -10.79 22.26 -7.41
C ALA A 151 -11.77 21.09 -7.63
N GLN A 152 -11.39 19.81 -7.41
CA GLN A 152 -12.23 18.71 -7.90
C GLN A 152 -12.10 17.41 -7.07
N HIS A 153 -12.75 17.36 -5.91
CA HIS A 153 -12.97 16.09 -5.19
C HIS A 153 -13.98 15.15 -5.90
N SER A 154 -14.60 15.59 -7.02
CA SER A 154 -15.73 14.91 -7.65
C SER A 154 -15.59 14.62 -9.16
N LEU A 155 -14.44 14.88 -9.79
CA LEU A 155 -14.34 14.82 -11.27
C LEU A 155 -13.20 13.97 -11.84
N TYR A 156 -12.47 13.21 -11.02
CA TYR A 156 -11.50 12.26 -11.55
C TYR A 156 -12.16 10.92 -11.88
N SER A 157 -12.39 10.70 -13.17
CA SER A 157 -12.95 9.45 -13.69
C SER A 157 -11.93 8.31 -13.56
N ASN A 158 -12.43 7.06 -13.46
CA ASN A 158 -11.59 5.85 -13.56
C ASN A 158 -10.63 5.89 -14.76
N ARG A 159 -11.02 6.57 -15.84
CA ARG A 159 -10.21 6.75 -17.05
C ARG A 159 -8.89 7.49 -16.78
N THR A 160 -8.88 8.52 -15.95
CA THR A 160 -7.66 9.28 -15.63
C THR A 160 -6.65 8.41 -14.87
N VAL A 161 -7.12 7.57 -13.96
CA VAL A 161 -6.28 6.60 -13.25
C VAL A 161 -5.74 5.54 -14.20
N VAL A 162 -6.59 5.00 -15.09
CA VAL A 162 -6.17 4.02 -16.11
C VAL A 162 -5.12 4.61 -17.05
N GLU A 163 -5.31 5.86 -17.49
CA GLU A 163 -4.37 6.57 -18.36
C GLU A 163 -3.03 6.81 -17.65
N ALA A 164 -3.04 7.22 -16.38
CA ALA A 164 -1.84 7.42 -15.57
C ALA A 164 -1.07 6.11 -15.34
N LEU A 165 -1.78 5.00 -15.19
CA LEU A 165 -1.18 3.68 -15.05
C LEU A 165 -0.70 3.11 -16.38
N THR A 166 -1.10 3.64 -17.54
CA THR A 166 -0.66 3.14 -18.86
C THR A 166 0.82 3.49 -19.13
N SER A 167 1.58 2.54 -19.69
CA SER A 167 3.00 2.72 -19.98
C SER A 167 3.28 3.98 -20.79
N GLY A 168 4.35 4.70 -20.44
CA GLY A 168 4.82 5.86 -21.19
C GLY A 168 4.05 7.17 -20.97
N ASN A 169 2.95 7.13 -20.20
CA ASN A 169 2.11 8.30 -19.89
C ASN A 169 2.50 9.00 -18.57
N SER A 170 3.12 8.31 -17.62
CA SER A 170 3.56 8.96 -16.37
C SER A 170 4.53 10.11 -16.65
N ARG A 171 4.28 11.28 -16.06
CA ARG A 171 4.92 12.56 -16.42
C ARG A 171 6.44 12.63 -16.28
N TYR A 172 7.06 11.80 -15.44
CA TYR A 172 8.50 11.88 -15.17
C TYR A 172 9.31 10.98 -16.11
N ARG A 173 9.48 11.41 -17.38
CA ARG A 173 10.47 10.82 -18.31
C ARG A 173 11.88 11.31 -17.96
N LYS A 174 12.58 10.62 -17.05
CA LYS A 174 14.05 10.70 -17.01
C LYS A 174 14.60 9.58 -17.92
N PRO A 175 15.67 9.82 -18.72
CA PRO A 175 16.36 8.74 -19.42
C PRO A 175 16.78 7.66 -18.41
N GLY A 176 16.34 6.40 -18.60
CA GLY A 176 16.54 5.30 -17.66
C GLY A 176 15.41 5.04 -16.66
N ARG A 177 14.36 5.88 -16.61
CA ARG A 177 13.17 5.72 -15.77
C ARG A 177 11.92 5.77 -16.65
N GLY A 178 11.53 4.62 -17.19
CA GLY A 178 10.50 4.51 -18.22
C GLY A 178 9.35 3.53 -17.93
N ASN A 179 9.43 2.73 -16.86
CA ASN A 179 8.54 1.58 -16.67
C ASN A 179 7.82 1.54 -15.31
N GLY A 180 7.78 2.62 -14.53
CA GLY A 180 7.30 2.54 -13.12
C GLY A 180 5.93 1.86 -12.96
N SER A 181 4.92 2.26 -13.72
CA SER A 181 3.62 1.57 -13.70
C SER A 181 3.67 0.14 -14.27
N GLU A 182 4.59 -0.15 -15.19
CA GLU A 182 4.80 -1.49 -15.75
C GLU A 182 5.50 -2.42 -14.76
N ASP A 183 6.43 -1.92 -13.95
CA ASP A 183 7.09 -2.70 -12.91
C ASP A 183 6.12 -3.08 -11.78
N ILE A 184 5.10 -2.25 -11.52
CA ILE A 184 3.97 -2.60 -10.63
C ILE A 184 3.06 -3.69 -11.24
N LYS A 185 2.86 -3.67 -12.57
CA LYS A 185 1.97 -4.62 -13.26
C LYS A 185 2.64 -5.93 -13.60
N ARG A 186 3.95 -5.93 -13.85
CA ARG A 186 4.70 -7.10 -14.32
C ARG A 186 4.50 -8.33 -13.41
N PRO A 187 4.50 -8.21 -12.07
CA PRO A 187 4.20 -9.34 -11.18
C PRO A 187 2.81 -9.93 -11.42
N VAL A 188 1.82 -9.10 -11.74
CA VAL A 188 0.44 -9.54 -12.01
C VAL A 188 0.34 -10.19 -13.39
N ALA A 189 0.98 -9.59 -14.40
CA ALA A 189 0.93 -10.06 -15.78
C ALA A 189 1.69 -11.37 -16.02
N MET A 190 2.76 -11.60 -15.25
CA MET A 190 3.63 -12.79 -15.36
C MET A 190 3.44 -13.77 -14.19
N ALA A 191 2.45 -13.54 -13.33
CA ALA A 191 2.12 -14.46 -12.26
C ALA A 191 1.82 -15.85 -12.87
N LYS A 192 2.47 -16.87 -12.31
CA LYS A 192 2.15 -18.26 -12.56
C LYS A 192 1.80 -18.88 -11.22
N THR A 193 0.58 -19.35 -11.08
CA THR A 193 0.21 -20.20 -9.94
C THR A 193 0.64 -21.63 -10.21
N ARG A 194 0.86 -22.44 -9.16
CA ARG A 194 1.06 -23.90 -9.31
C ARG A 194 -0.13 -24.62 -9.97
N HIS A 195 -1.25 -23.91 -10.16
CA HIS A 195 -2.50 -24.42 -10.71
C HIS A 195 -2.80 -23.91 -12.14
N GLU A 196 -1.91 -23.11 -12.74
CA GLU A 196 -2.05 -22.68 -14.13
C GLU A 196 -1.29 -23.64 -15.05
N ASN A 197 -2.05 -24.45 -15.80
CA ASN A 197 -1.57 -25.23 -16.95
C ASN A 197 -1.75 -24.41 -18.23
#